data_AF-A0A060WE81-F1
#
_entry.id   AF-A0A060WE81-F1
#
_cell.length_a   1.000
_cell.length_b   1.000
_cell.length_c   1.000
_cell.angle_alpha   90.00
_cell.angle_beta   90.00
_cell.angle_gamma   90.00
#
_symmetry.space_group_name_H-M   'P 1'
#
loop_
_entity.id
_entity.type
_entity.pdbx_description
1 polymer ?
#
loop_
_entity_poly.entity_id
_entity_poly.type
_entity_poly.pdbx_seq_one_letter_code
_entity_poly.pdbx_strand_id
1 'polypeptide(L)'
;MVCVPGFAFRPFEECYTFVEESQSDPNLVADKSLMMNLYSALALWYARLCEWEKACFFYTKACGVTRQAPSSIHSINGVVMFLECHVLLFRKALVEHNQHIKTIYQSTQKHFTEFNRKYSTSKMYAPRVLHLRAYMYVLAGHEALANAILNKALKLCQQHGNKLEESWITQNQISWFGVFRQSTSNWFASTLTMPSWEEARVMDPEALAHTRYTLVGVGGEIWADNSSLHLAPKAEDTQLLKGQG
;
A
#
# COMPACT_ATOMS: atom_id res chain seq x y z
N MET A 1 12.05 2.07 13.58
CA MET A 1 12.11 3.26 12.68
C MET A 1 12.14 4.50 13.56
N VAL A 2 12.92 5.53 13.20
CA VAL A 2 13.22 6.68 14.09
C VAL A 2 11.94 7.39 14.52
N CYS A 3 11.62 7.29 15.81
CA CYS A 3 10.62 8.08 16.50
C CYS A 3 11.00 9.56 16.42
N VAL A 4 10.10 10.36 15.85
CA VAL A 4 10.03 11.78 16.23
C VAL A 4 9.46 11.79 17.66
N PRO A 5 10.07 12.48 18.64
CA PRO A 5 9.64 12.42 20.02
C PRO A 5 8.22 13.02 20.11
N GLY A 6 7.23 12.19 20.44
CA GLY A 6 5.83 12.63 20.61
C GLY A 6 4.76 11.66 20.11
N PHE A 7 5.09 10.63 19.34
CA PHE A 7 4.10 9.64 18.88
C PHE A 7 4.10 8.39 19.77
N ALA A 8 3.09 8.27 20.63
CA ALA A 8 2.74 7.00 21.27
C ALA A 8 1.96 6.15 20.25
N PHE A 9 2.56 5.06 19.78
CA PHE A 9 1.84 4.08 18.98
C PHE A 9 0.82 3.37 19.87
N ARG A 10 -0.45 3.43 19.47
CA ARG A 10 -1.53 2.69 20.13
C ARG A 10 -1.64 1.28 19.55
N PRO A 11 -1.96 0.26 20.34
CA PRO A 11 -2.35 -1.05 19.84
C PRO A 11 -3.43 -0.93 18.75
N PHE A 12 -3.41 -1.85 17.78
CA PHE A 12 -4.40 -1.84 16.70
C PHE A 12 -5.84 -1.93 17.24
N GLU A 13 -6.02 -2.68 18.32
CA GLU A 13 -7.29 -2.94 18.99
C GLU A 13 -7.85 -1.65 19.58
N GLU A 14 -7.01 -0.80 20.18
CA GLU A 14 -7.44 0.54 20.61
C GLU A 14 -7.87 1.40 19.42
N CYS A 15 -7.13 1.35 18.31
CA CYS A 15 -7.50 2.06 17.09
C CYS A 15 -8.83 1.53 16.50
N TYR A 16 -9.05 0.22 16.54
CA TYR A 16 -10.26 -0.42 16.06
C TYR A 16 -11.46 -0.02 16.93
N THR A 17 -11.35 -0.14 18.25
CA THR A 17 -12.39 0.27 19.20
C THR A 17 -12.74 1.74 19.04
N PHE A 18 -11.75 2.62 18.90
CA PHE A 18 -11.99 4.05 18.64
C PHE A 18 -12.85 4.26 17.38
N VAL A 19 -12.58 3.55 16.28
CA VAL A 19 -13.37 3.69 15.06
C VAL A 19 -14.76 3.12 15.23
N GLU A 20 -14.95 2.04 15.99
CA GLU A 20 -16.29 1.53 16.33
C GLU A 20 -17.09 2.55 17.14
N GLU A 21 -16.51 3.10 18.21
CA GLU A 21 -17.14 4.12 19.05
C GLU A 21 -17.45 5.39 18.25
N SER A 22 -16.55 5.80 17.35
CA SER A 22 -16.74 6.99 16.51
C SER A 22 -17.97 6.90 15.59
N GLN A 23 -18.44 5.70 15.28
CA GLN A 23 -19.62 5.49 14.43
C GLN A 23 -20.92 5.73 15.19
N SER A 24 -20.88 5.64 16.52
CA SER A 24 -22.02 5.94 17.38
C SER A 24 -22.12 7.43 17.72
N ASP A 25 -21.04 8.20 17.58
CA ASP A 25 -21.03 9.65 17.81
C ASP A 25 -21.45 10.43 16.53
N PRO A 26 -22.61 11.12 16.54
CA PRO A 26 -23.05 11.90 15.38
C PRO A 26 -22.10 13.01 14.97
N ASN A 27 -21.34 13.60 15.91
CA ASN A 27 -20.40 14.68 15.62
C ASN A 27 -19.21 14.15 14.80
N LEU A 28 -18.67 12.98 15.18
CA LEU A 28 -17.58 12.35 14.46
C LEU A 28 -18.04 11.84 13.10
N VAL A 29 -19.23 11.24 13.01
CA VAL A 29 -19.82 10.78 11.74
C VAL A 29 -20.10 11.94 10.77
N ALA A 30 -20.39 13.14 11.29
CA ALA A 30 -20.56 14.35 10.48
C ALA A 30 -19.24 14.79 9.83
N ASP A 31 -18.09 14.56 10.47
CA ASP A 31 -16.78 14.85 9.89
C ASP A 31 -16.39 13.82 8.82
N LYS A 32 -16.78 14.11 7.58
CA LYS A 32 -16.47 13.26 6.42
C LYS A 32 -14.98 13.17 6.12
N SER A 33 -14.17 14.14 6.54
CA SER A 33 -12.72 14.10 6.37
C SER A 33 -12.10 13.03 7.29
N LEU A 34 -12.48 13.08 8.56
CA LEU A 34 -12.04 12.11 9.56
C LEU A 34 -12.51 10.70 9.20
N MET A 35 -13.81 10.53 8.95
CA MET A 35 -14.38 9.21 8.64
C MET A 35 -13.80 8.60 7.37
N MET A 36 -13.52 9.42 6.35
CA MET A 36 -12.83 8.94 5.14
C MET A 36 -11.46 8.34 5.45
N ASN A 37 -10.70 9.00 6.33
CA ASN A 37 -9.38 8.55 6.72
C ASN A 37 -9.46 7.24 7.54
N LEU A 38 -10.30 7.22 8.59
CA LEU A 38 -10.46 6.07 9.48
C LEU A 38 -10.93 4.82 8.75
N TYR A 39 -11.99 4.92 7.94
CA TYR A 39 -12.51 3.78 7.20
C TYR A 39 -11.52 3.26 6.17
N SER A 40 -10.83 4.15 5.47
CA SER A 40 -9.82 3.74 4.48
C SER A 40 -8.61 3.09 5.13
N ALA A 41 -8.19 3.56 6.30
CA ALA A 41 -7.08 2.98 7.05
C ALA A 41 -7.41 1.54 7.51
N LEU A 42 -8.58 1.30 8.10
CA LEU A 42 -9.00 -0.04 8.52
C LEU A 42 -9.23 -0.97 7.31
N ALA A 43 -9.86 -0.48 6.25
CA ALA A 43 -10.03 -1.24 5.02
C ALA A 43 -8.67 -1.68 4.45
N LEU A 44 -7.70 -0.77 4.42
CA LEU A 44 -6.35 -1.05 3.92
C LEU A 44 -5.60 -2.04 4.81
N TRP A 45 -5.69 -1.88 6.14
CA TRP A 45 -5.09 -2.80 7.10
C TRP A 45 -5.56 -4.23 6.87
N TYR A 46 -6.88 -4.46 6.90
CA TYR A 46 -7.46 -5.79 6.70
C TYR A 46 -7.20 -6.33 5.29
N ALA A 47 -7.20 -5.48 4.25
CA ALA A 47 -6.87 -5.89 2.89
C ALA A 47 -5.43 -6.40 2.77
N ARG A 48 -4.46 -5.76 3.46
CA ARG A 48 -3.06 -6.20 3.48
C ARG A 48 -2.86 -7.52 4.24
N LEU A 49 -3.70 -7.80 5.22
CA LEU A 49 -3.75 -9.08 5.95
C LEU A 49 -4.56 -10.18 5.21
N CYS A 50 -5.14 -9.87 4.05
CA CYS A 50 -6.07 -10.75 3.33
C CYS A 50 -7.34 -11.12 4.14
N GLU A 51 -7.70 -10.35 5.16
CA GLU A 51 -8.96 -10.49 5.90
C GLU A 51 -10.11 -9.79 5.15
N TRP A 52 -10.51 -10.36 4.01
CA TRP A 52 -11.36 -9.68 3.03
C TRP A 52 -12.78 -9.36 3.50
N GLU A 53 -13.34 -10.13 4.43
CA GLU A 53 -14.67 -9.85 4.99
C GLU A 53 -14.68 -8.54 5.79
N LYS A 54 -13.72 -8.38 6.71
CA LYS A 54 -13.54 -7.15 7.49
C LYS A 54 -13.11 -5.98 6.60
N ALA A 55 -12.23 -6.24 5.63
CA ALA A 55 -11.86 -5.24 4.64
C ALA A 55 -13.08 -4.72 3.87
N CYS A 56 -13.97 -5.61 3.42
CA CYS A 56 -15.20 -5.27 2.69
C CYS A 56 -16.13 -4.37 3.50
N PHE A 57 -16.28 -4.64 4.80
CA PHE A 57 -17.09 -3.82 5.71
C PHE A 57 -16.62 -2.35 5.74
N PHE A 58 -15.35 -2.12 6.02
CA PHE A 58 -14.80 -0.75 6.07
C PHE A 58 -14.68 -0.12 4.69
N TYR A 59 -14.38 -0.90 3.66
CA TYR A 59 -14.33 -0.45 2.27
C TYR A 59 -15.68 0.11 1.81
N THR A 60 -16.79 -0.59 2.13
CA THR A 60 -18.15 -0.13 1.79
C THR A 60 -18.49 1.18 2.49
N LYS A 61 -18.04 1.36 3.73
CA LYS A 61 -18.20 2.63 4.46
C LYS A 61 -17.38 3.75 3.86
N ALA A 62 -16.11 3.50 3.51
CA ALA A 62 -15.26 4.45 2.82
C ALA A 62 -15.89 4.88 1.48
N CYS A 63 -16.37 3.92 0.67
CA CYS A 63 -17.15 4.17 -0.56
C CYS A 63 -18.29 5.20 -0.35
N GLY A 64 -19.06 5.04 0.73
CA GLY A 64 -20.17 5.94 1.07
C GLY A 64 -19.75 7.38 1.38
N VAL A 65 -18.51 7.57 1.88
CA VAL A 65 -17.99 8.88 2.28
C VAL A 65 -17.16 9.55 1.19
N THR A 66 -16.48 8.79 0.31
CA THR A 66 -15.53 9.29 -0.70
C THR A 66 -16.06 10.46 -1.55
N ARG A 67 -17.33 10.42 -1.94
CA ARG A 67 -17.94 11.49 -2.77
C ARG A 67 -18.01 12.83 -2.04
N GLN A 68 -18.31 12.79 -0.74
CA GLN A 68 -18.53 13.96 0.12
C GLN A 68 -17.24 14.42 0.82
N ALA A 69 -16.16 13.64 0.72
CA ALA A 69 -14.92 13.92 1.41
C ALA A 69 -14.32 15.27 0.93
N PRO A 70 -14.01 16.22 1.84
CA PRO A 70 -13.48 17.53 1.47
C PRO A 70 -12.02 17.43 1.00
N SER A 71 -11.44 18.51 0.49
CA SER A 71 -10.03 18.54 0.04
C SER A 71 -9.02 18.83 1.17
N SER A 72 -9.32 18.42 2.39
CA SER A 72 -8.39 18.51 3.53
C SER A 72 -7.27 17.48 3.40
N ILE A 73 -6.15 17.71 4.08
CA ILE A 73 -5.00 16.78 4.09
C ILE A 73 -5.41 15.39 4.59
N HIS A 74 -6.19 15.32 5.67
CA HIS A 74 -6.68 14.06 6.24
C HIS A 74 -7.57 13.28 5.28
N SER A 75 -8.50 13.98 4.61
CA SER A 75 -9.38 13.38 3.61
C SER A 75 -8.59 12.86 2.42
N ILE A 76 -7.66 13.66 1.88
CA ILE A 76 -6.82 13.25 0.74
C ILE A 76 -5.99 12.01 1.11
N ASN A 77 -5.39 11.97 2.30
CA ASN A 77 -4.71 10.77 2.79
C ASN A 77 -5.63 9.55 2.82
N GLY A 78 -6.86 9.71 3.33
CA GLY A 78 -7.90 8.69 3.31
C GLY A 78 -8.17 8.18 1.89
N VAL A 79 -8.38 9.08 0.93
CA VAL A 79 -8.61 8.70 -0.47
C VAL A 79 -7.40 7.99 -1.08
N VAL A 80 -6.16 8.37 -0.72
CA VAL A 80 -4.95 7.67 -1.20
C VAL A 80 -4.88 6.24 -0.65
N MET A 81 -5.18 6.03 0.64
CA MET A 81 -5.30 4.69 1.21
C MET A 81 -6.42 3.89 0.54
N PHE A 82 -7.54 4.54 0.24
CA PHE A 82 -8.65 3.92 -0.46
C PHE A 82 -8.29 3.50 -1.90
N LEU A 83 -7.52 4.32 -2.63
CA LEU A 83 -6.96 3.95 -3.93
C LEU A 83 -6.09 2.70 -3.83
N GLU A 84 -5.30 2.56 -2.77
CA GLU A 84 -4.53 1.34 -2.53
C GLU A 84 -5.44 0.13 -2.33
N CYS A 85 -6.55 0.26 -1.59
CA CYS A 85 -7.56 -0.80 -1.48
C CYS A 85 -8.10 -1.24 -2.85
N HIS A 86 -8.36 -0.31 -3.78
CA HIS A 86 -8.78 -0.66 -5.14
C HIS A 86 -7.72 -1.47 -5.89
N VAL A 87 -6.44 -1.10 -5.76
CA VAL A 87 -5.35 -1.84 -6.40
C VAL A 87 -5.21 -3.24 -5.78
N LEU A 88 -5.35 -3.37 -4.46
CA LEU A 88 -5.34 -4.66 -3.78
C LEU A 88 -6.55 -5.54 -4.15
N LEU A 89 -7.73 -4.95 -4.34
CA LEU A 89 -8.92 -5.65 -4.82
C LEU A 89 -8.72 -6.14 -6.26
N PHE A 90 -8.08 -5.34 -7.12
CA PHE A 90 -7.70 -5.76 -8.46
C PHE A 90 -6.70 -6.93 -8.42
N ARG A 91 -5.68 -6.87 -7.56
CA ARG A 91 -4.76 -8.00 -7.34
C ARG A 91 -5.50 -9.25 -6.87
N LYS A 92 -6.39 -9.14 -5.88
CA LYS A 92 -7.21 -10.25 -5.39
C LYS A 92 -8.00 -10.89 -6.53
N ALA A 93 -8.65 -10.06 -7.35
CA ALA A 93 -9.42 -10.53 -8.49
C ALA A 93 -8.57 -11.31 -9.50
N LEU A 94 -7.33 -10.86 -9.75
CA LEU A 94 -6.38 -11.59 -10.61
C LEU A 94 -6.02 -12.96 -10.03
N VAL A 95 -5.64 -13.00 -8.74
CA VAL A 95 -5.22 -14.23 -8.04
C VAL A 95 -6.36 -15.25 -7.96
N GLU A 96 -7.60 -14.79 -7.81
CA GLU A 96 -8.78 -15.66 -7.73
C GLU A 96 -9.42 -15.95 -9.09
N HIS A 97 -8.82 -15.49 -10.20
CA HIS A 97 -9.37 -15.61 -11.55
C HIS A 97 -10.84 -15.14 -11.65
N ASN A 98 -11.15 -14.04 -10.97
CA ASN A 98 -12.51 -13.52 -10.87
C ASN A 98 -13.05 -13.13 -12.26
N GLN A 99 -14.31 -13.47 -12.54
CA GLN A 99 -14.93 -13.18 -13.84
C GLN A 99 -15.05 -11.68 -14.15
N HIS A 100 -14.98 -10.82 -13.14
CA HIS A 100 -15.12 -9.36 -13.24
C HIS A 100 -13.78 -8.59 -13.22
N ILE A 101 -12.63 -9.26 -13.42
CA ILE A 101 -11.30 -8.61 -13.43
C ILE A 101 -11.27 -7.35 -14.29
N LYS A 102 -11.82 -7.39 -15.52
CA LYS A 102 -11.83 -6.24 -16.44
C LYS A 102 -12.62 -5.06 -15.88
N THR A 103 -13.78 -5.32 -15.27
CA THR A 103 -14.62 -4.29 -14.63
C THR A 103 -13.91 -3.69 -13.42
N ILE A 104 -13.25 -4.51 -12.60
CA ILE A 104 -12.49 -4.06 -11.43
C ILE A 104 -11.29 -3.19 -11.85
N TYR A 105 -10.58 -3.59 -12.90
CA TYR A 105 -9.48 -2.81 -13.49
C TYR A 105 -9.97 -1.44 -14.00
N GLN A 106 -11.03 -1.41 -14.80
CA GLN A 106 -11.62 -0.16 -15.32
C GLN A 106 -12.13 0.75 -14.19
N SER A 107 -12.76 0.17 -13.17
CA SER A 107 -13.20 0.90 -11.99
C SER A 107 -12.01 1.53 -11.25
N THR A 108 -10.93 0.76 -11.05
CA THR A 108 -9.70 1.25 -10.41
C THR A 108 -9.07 2.41 -11.20
N GLN A 109 -8.98 2.29 -12.52
CA GLN A 109 -8.51 3.37 -13.41
C GLN A 109 -9.38 4.63 -13.29
N LYS A 110 -10.71 4.47 -13.20
CA LYS A 110 -11.63 5.59 -13.02
C LYS A 110 -11.35 6.34 -11.71
N HIS A 111 -11.11 5.62 -10.61
CA HIS A 111 -10.82 6.23 -9.31
C HIS A 111 -9.51 7.02 -9.32
N PHE A 112 -8.49 6.51 -10.00
CA PHE A 112 -7.24 7.23 -10.26
C PHE A 112 -7.45 8.53 -11.07
N THR A 113 -8.33 8.49 -12.06
CA THR A 113 -8.67 9.66 -12.88
C THR A 113 -9.45 10.69 -12.07
N GLU A 114 -10.42 10.25 -11.28
CA GLU A 114 -11.21 11.10 -10.39
C GLU A 114 -10.35 11.76 -9.32
N PHE A 115 -9.40 11.02 -8.72
CA PHE A 115 -8.44 11.58 -7.77
C PHE A 115 -7.64 12.72 -8.41
N ASN A 116 -7.05 12.48 -9.59
CA ASN A 116 -6.26 13.49 -10.28
C ASN A 116 -7.10 14.72 -10.63
N ARG A 117 -8.38 14.54 -11.00
CA ARG A 117 -9.29 15.66 -11.29
C ARG A 117 -9.62 16.47 -10.05
N LYS A 118 -9.91 15.81 -8.92
CA LYS A 118 -10.38 16.45 -7.68
C LYS A 118 -9.25 17.07 -6.86
N TYR A 119 -8.06 16.46 -6.89
CA TYR A 119 -6.93 16.84 -6.04
C TYR A 119 -5.68 17.25 -6.83
N SER A 120 -5.86 17.74 -8.07
CA SER A 120 -4.77 18.15 -8.97
C SER A 120 -3.82 19.20 -8.37
N THR A 121 -4.31 20.03 -7.44
CA THR A 121 -3.54 21.06 -6.75
C THR A 121 -2.66 20.51 -5.62
N SER A 122 -2.99 19.34 -5.09
CA SER A 122 -2.26 18.71 -3.97
C SER A 122 -1.08 17.89 -4.48
N LYS A 123 0.10 18.51 -4.54
CA LYS A 123 1.35 17.86 -4.99
C LYS A 123 1.95 16.87 -3.98
N MET A 124 1.59 16.98 -2.70
CA MET A 124 2.14 16.15 -1.61
C MET A 124 1.97 14.65 -1.87
N TYR A 125 0.77 14.24 -2.29
CA TYR A 125 0.42 12.83 -2.52
C TYR A 125 0.70 12.35 -3.94
N ALA A 126 1.12 13.23 -4.84
CA ALA A 126 1.34 12.88 -6.25
C ALA A 126 2.33 11.71 -6.43
N PRO A 127 3.47 11.63 -5.72
CA PRO A 127 4.38 10.50 -5.86
C PRO A 127 3.74 9.17 -5.44
N ARG A 128 3.04 9.14 -4.29
CA ARG A 128 2.34 7.95 -3.79
C ARG A 128 1.27 7.46 -4.76
N VAL A 129 0.48 8.37 -5.34
CA VAL A 129 -0.57 8.02 -6.30
C VAL A 129 0.00 7.50 -7.61
N LEU A 130 1.12 8.06 -8.09
CA LEU A 130 1.82 7.53 -9.26
C LEU A 130 2.40 6.15 -8.98
N HIS A 131 2.96 5.94 -7.79
CA HIS A 131 3.48 4.64 -7.37
C HIS A 131 2.38 3.57 -7.34
N LEU A 132 1.22 3.84 -6.74
CA LEU A 132 0.07 2.93 -6.75
C LEU A 132 -0.44 2.65 -8.16
N ARG A 133 -0.45 3.67 -9.03
CA ARG A 133 -0.85 3.50 -10.43
C ARG A 133 0.12 2.63 -11.21
N ALA A 134 1.42 2.81 -11.01
CA ALA A 134 2.43 1.94 -11.59
C ALA A 134 2.25 0.50 -11.11
N TYR A 135 1.95 0.28 -9.83
CA TYR A 135 1.66 -1.05 -9.31
C TYR A 135 0.48 -1.71 -10.03
N MET A 136 -0.61 -0.98 -10.24
CA MET A 136 -1.75 -1.46 -11.05
C MET A 136 -1.33 -1.83 -12.47
N TYR A 137 -0.43 -1.07 -13.11
CA TYR A 137 0.07 -1.40 -14.45
C TYR A 137 0.99 -2.61 -14.47
N VAL A 138 1.81 -2.83 -13.43
CA VAL A 138 2.58 -4.08 -13.27
C VAL A 138 1.63 -5.27 -13.19
N LEU A 139 0.58 -5.18 -12.36
CA LEU A 139 -0.43 -6.23 -12.24
C LEU A 139 -1.16 -6.52 -13.55
N ALA A 140 -1.34 -5.50 -14.40
CA ALA A 140 -1.95 -5.64 -15.72
C ALA A 140 -0.96 -6.09 -16.83
N GLY A 141 0.32 -6.31 -16.50
CA GLY A 141 1.35 -6.69 -17.47
C GLY A 141 1.86 -5.56 -18.37
N HIS A 142 1.57 -4.30 -18.04
CA HIS A 142 2.03 -3.11 -18.77
C HIS A 142 3.35 -2.57 -18.20
N GLU A 143 4.41 -3.40 -18.23
CA GLU A 143 5.68 -3.13 -17.56
C GLU A 143 6.37 -1.83 -17.99
N ALA A 144 6.45 -1.56 -19.30
CA ALA A 144 7.08 -0.34 -19.82
C ALA A 144 6.37 0.93 -19.33
N LEU A 145 5.03 0.92 -19.31
CA LEU A 145 4.22 2.02 -18.82
C LEU A 145 4.37 2.19 -17.30
N ALA A 146 4.37 1.09 -16.55
CA ALA A 146 4.61 1.11 -15.12
C ALA A 146 5.96 1.73 -14.77
N ASN A 147 7.03 1.31 -15.45
CA ASN A 147 8.38 1.83 -15.22
C ASN A 147 8.49 3.33 -15.57
N ALA A 148 7.88 3.77 -16.67
CA ALA A 148 7.82 5.20 -17.02
C ALA A 148 7.11 6.04 -15.94
N ILE A 149 6.03 5.53 -15.36
CA ILE A 149 5.29 6.19 -14.27
C ILE A 149 6.12 6.23 -12.98
N LEU A 150 6.84 5.16 -12.64
CA LEU A 150 7.72 5.14 -11.46
C LEU A 150 8.87 6.14 -11.58
N ASN A 151 9.50 6.23 -12.75
CA ASN A 151 10.55 7.23 -12.99
C ASN A 151 10.02 8.66 -12.80
N LYS A 152 8.77 8.92 -13.23
CA LYS A 152 8.10 10.20 -12.96
C LYS A 152 7.86 10.42 -11.47
N ALA A 153 7.42 9.39 -10.75
CA ALA A 153 7.21 9.45 -9.30
C ALA A 153 8.52 9.72 -8.53
N LEU A 154 9.61 9.05 -8.88
CA LEU A 154 10.94 9.25 -8.30
C LEU A 154 11.43 10.68 -8.48
N LYS A 155 11.31 11.23 -9.70
CA LYS A 155 11.69 12.61 -9.97
C LYS A 155 10.92 13.59 -9.07
N LEU A 156 9.63 13.35 -8.83
CA LEU A 156 8.84 14.16 -7.91
C LEU A 156 9.27 13.96 -6.44
N CYS A 157 9.57 12.74 -6.00
CA CYS A 157 10.09 12.48 -4.66
C CYS A 157 11.39 13.26 -4.40
N GLN A 158 12.31 13.24 -5.37
CA GLN A 158 13.58 13.96 -5.29
C GLN A 158 13.37 15.47 -5.24
N GLN A 159 12.48 16.00 -6.07
CA GLN A 159 12.11 17.42 -6.05
C GLN A 159 11.47 17.86 -4.73
N HIS A 160 10.65 17.01 -4.11
CA HIS A 160 9.97 17.31 -2.85
C HIS A 160 10.81 16.96 -1.60
N GLY A 161 11.95 16.29 -1.76
CA GLY A 161 12.71 15.73 -0.64
C GLY A 161 12.01 14.58 0.10
N ASN A 162 11.05 13.89 -0.55
CA ASN A 162 10.32 12.78 0.06
C ASN A 162 11.15 11.48 0.02
N LYS A 163 12.07 11.35 0.99
CA LYS A 163 12.98 10.19 1.10
C LYS A 163 12.28 8.88 1.40
N LEU A 164 11.15 8.91 2.10
CA LEU A 164 10.39 7.70 2.42
C LEU A 164 9.82 7.08 1.14
N GLU A 165 9.05 7.85 0.37
CA GLU A 165 8.45 7.33 -0.87
C GLU A 165 9.51 7.06 -1.94
N GLU A 166 10.60 7.83 -2.00
CA GLU A 166 11.76 7.55 -2.86
C GLU A 166 12.30 6.13 -2.60
N SER A 167 12.60 5.81 -1.34
CA SER A 167 13.15 4.48 -0.98
C SER A 167 12.21 3.33 -1.33
N TRP A 168 10.90 3.51 -1.11
CA TRP A 168 9.88 2.53 -1.44
C TRP A 168 9.74 2.31 -2.96
N ILE A 169 9.71 3.39 -3.75
CA ILE A 169 9.63 3.27 -5.20
C ILE A 169 10.88 2.57 -5.74
N THR A 170 12.08 2.94 -5.28
CA THR A 170 13.33 2.32 -5.73
C THR A 170 13.34 0.82 -5.43
N GLN A 171 12.93 0.42 -4.21
CA GLN A 171 12.85 -1.00 -3.84
C GLN A 171 11.86 -1.77 -4.73
N ASN A 172 10.67 -1.20 -4.96
CA ASN A 172 9.67 -1.83 -5.81
C ASN A 172 10.11 -1.90 -7.28
N GLN A 173 10.83 -0.90 -7.78
CA GLN A 173 11.38 -0.93 -9.14
C GLN A 173 12.43 -2.04 -9.29
N ILE A 174 13.30 -2.25 -8.30
CA ILE A 174 14.24 -3.37 -8.27
C ILE A 174 13.49 -4.71 -8.20
N SER A 175 12.46 -4.82 -7.34
CA SER A 175 11.69 -6.05 -7.20
C SER A 175 10.90 -6.41 -8.47
N TRP A 176 10.29 -5.42 -9.13
CA TRP A 176 9.41 -5.64 -10.28
C TRP A 176 10.18 -5.79 -11.60
N PHE A 177 11.30 -5.08 -11.78
CA PHE A 177 12.03 -5.03 -13.05
C PHE A 177 13.51 -5.44 -12.97
N GLY A 178 14.04 -5.69 -11.76
CA GLY A 178 15.44 -6.05 -11.56
C GLY A 178 15.79 -7.45 -12.06
N VAL A 179 17.07 -7.63 -12.39
CA VAL A 179 17.66 -8.89 -12.88
C VAL A 179 17.58 -10.01 -11.84
N PHE A 180 17.66 -9.65 -10.55
CA PHE A 180 17.40 -10.55 -9.43
C PHE A 180 16.04 -10.21 -8.82
N ARG A 181 15.00 -10.95 -9.21
CA ARG A 181 13.73 -10.94 -8.48
C ARG A 181 14.00 -11.45 -7.07
N GLN A 182 14.16 -10.55 -6.10
CA GLN A 182 14.21 -10.96 -4.70
C GLN A 182 12.93 -11.72 -4.38
N SER A 183 13.07 -12.94 -3.88
CA SER A 183 11.92 -13.70 -3.39
C SER A 183 11.28 -12.94 -2.23
N THR A 184 9.95 -12.76 -2.28
CA THR A 184 9.16 -12.20 -1.16
C THR A 184 9.33 -13.00 0.14
N SER A 185 9.81 -14.25 0.05
CA SER A 185 10.15 -15.07 1.23
C SER A 185 11.23 -14.44 2.11
N ASN A 186 12.20 -13.73 1.51
CA ASN A 186 13.33 -13.16 2.25
C ASN A 186 12.89 -11.99 3.15
N TRP A 187 11.90 -11.20 2.72
CA TRP A 187 11.28 -10.17 3.55
C TRP A 187 10.55 -10.79 4.75
N PHE A 188 9.72 -11.80 4.52
CA PHE A 188 8.89 -12.40 5.56
C PHE A 188 9.73 -13.11 6.62
N ALA A 189 10.71 -13.91 6.19
CA ALA A 189 11.68 -14.55 7.09
C ALA A 189 12.45 -13.50 7.91
N SER A 190 12.81 -12.38 7.30
CA SER A 190 13.54 -11.32 8.00
C SER A 190 12.67 -10.53 8.98
N THR A 191 11.38 -10.32 8.68
CA THR A 191 10.44 -9.73 9.65
C THR A 191 10.19 -10.64 10.85
N LEU A 192 10.28 -11.96 10.68
CA LEU A 192 10.21 -12.92 11.80
C LEU A 192 11.48 -12.90 12.67
N THR A 193 12.62 -12.48 12.11
CA THR A 193 13.86 -12.27 12.86
C THR A 193 13.99 -10.87 13.48
N MET A 194 13.01 -9.98 13.23
CA MET A 194 13.01 -8.69 13.88
C MET A 194 12.63 -8.84 15.36
N PRO A 195 13.32 -8.14 16.27
CA PRO A 195 12.96 -8.15 17.68
C PRO A 195 11.55 -7.62 17.88
N SER A 196 10.84 -8.14 18.88
CA SER A 196 9.57 -7.58 19.32
C SER A 196 9.73 -6.11 19.73
N TRP A 197 8.65 -5.34 19.78
CA TRP A 197 8.75 -3.92 20.12
C TRP A 197 9.25 -3.70 21.55
N GLU A 198 8.94 -4.62 22.46
CA GLU A 198 9.44 -4.67 23.83
C GLU A 198 10.95 -4.93 23.86
N GLU A 199 11.45 -5.85 23.04
CA GLU A 199 12.88 -6.12 22.89
C GLU A 199 13.62 -4.94 22.25
N ALA A 200 13.10 -4.40 21.15
CA ALA A 200 13.69 -3.28 20.44
C ALA A 200 13.80 -2.00 21.30
N ARG A 201 12.95 -1.84 22.32
CA ARG A 201 12.95 -0.69 23.23
C ARG A 201 14.16 -0.65 24.16
N VAL A 202 14.69 -1.82 24.52
CA VAL A 202 15.86 -1.97 25.41
C VAL A 202 17.17 -2.21 24.66
N MET A 203 17.10 -2.36 23.34
CA MET A 203 18.28 -2.52 22.50
C MET A 203 19.02 -1.20 22.30
N ASP A 204 20.35 -1.30 22.26
CA ASP A 204 21.20 -0.19 21.88
C ASP A 204 20.88 0.28 20.44
N PRO A 205 20.85 1.60 20.15
CA PRO A 205 20.52 2.12 18.83
C PRO A 205 21.41 1.60 17.70
N GLU A 206 22.67 1.28 17.99
CA GLU A 206 23.62 0.71 17.03
C GLU A 206 23.27 -0.77 16.77
N ALA A 207 22.96 -1.55 17.81
CA ALA A 207 22.47 -2.92 17.67
C ALA A 207 21.12 -2.99 16.92
N LEU A 208 20.21 -2.06 17.20
CA LEU A 208 18.94 -1.93 16.49
C LEU A 208 19.15 -1.56 15.00
N ALA A 209 20.18 -0.76 14.70
CA ALA A 209 20.56 -0.48 13.32
C ALA A 209 21.10 -1.72 12.57
N HIS A 210 21.69 -2.69 13.27
CA HIS A 210 22.11 -3.97 12.68
C HIS A 210 20.94 -4.95 12.50
N THR A 211 19.86 -4.83 13.28
CA THR A 211 18.59 -5.52 13.00
C THR A 211 17.76 -4.84 11.91
N ARG A 212 18.08 -3.58 11.55
CA ARG A 212 17.58 -3.03 10.30
C ARG A 212 18.25 -3.77 9.16
N TYR A 213 17.49 -4.00 8.10
CA TYR A 213 18.05 -4.05 6.77
C TYR A 213 18.82 -2.74 6.51
N THR A 214 20.09 -2.69 6.89
CA THR A 214 21.06 -1.86 6.19
C THR A 214 21.25 -2.57 4.86
N LEU A 215 20.72 -1.96 3.80
CA LEU A 215 20.95 -2.37 2.41
C LEU A 215 22.42 -2.13 2.04
N VAL A 216 23.33 -2.85 2.68
CA VAL A 216 24.76 -2.89 2.37
C VAL A 216 25.23 -4.32 2.55
N GLY A 217 25.72 -4.93 1.47
CA GLY A 217 26.55 -6.13 1.55
C GLY A 217 25.95 -7.38 0.92
N VAL A 218 26.42 -7.68 -0.28
CA VAL A 218 26.40 -8.99 -0.93
C VAL A 218 27.20 -9.99 -0.09
N GLY A 219 26.75 -11.25 0.01
CA GLY A 219 27.65 -12.35 0.38
C GLY A 219 26.96 -13.65 0.77
N GLY A 220 27.21 -14.70 -0.03
CA GLY A 220 27.32 -16.07 0.46
C GLY A 220 26.02 -16.85 0.71
N GLU A 221 25.70 -17.71 -0.25
CA GLU A 221 25.43 -19.12 0.00
C GLU A 221 24.35 -19.55 1.05
N ILE A 222 23.34 -20.25 0.53
CA ILE A 222 22.95 -21.62 0.89
C ILE A 222 21.58 -21.89 1.62
N TRP A 223 20.67 -22.46 0.80
CA TRP A 223 19.77 -23.63 1.00
C TRP A 223 18.29 -23.47 1.45
N ALA A 224 17.48 -24.10 0.60
CA ALA A 224 16.35 -25.00 0.83
C ALA A 224 15.07 -24.48 1.52
N ASP A 225 14.10 -24.18 0.65
CA ASP A 225 12.76 -24.79 0.60
C ASP A 225 11.98 -24.98 1.91
N ASN A 226 10.90 -24.21 2.08
CA ASN A 226 9.56 -24.79 2.15
C ASN A 226 8.45 -23.73 2.22
N SER A 227 7.32 -24.10 1.60
CA SER A 227 5.94 -23.62 1.82
C SER A 227 5.54 -22.22 1.34
N SER A 228 5.05 -22.19 0.09
CA SER A 228 3.64 -21.85 -0.22
C SER A 228 3.05 -20.58 0.40
N LEU A 229 3.44 -19.42 -0.11
CA LEU A 229 2.58 -18.23 -0.14
C LEU A 229 2.87 -17.50 -1.46
N HIS A 230 2.02 -17.75 -2.46
CA HIS A 230 2.08 -17.10 -3.78
C HIS A 230 1.74 -15.60 -3.63
N LEU A 231 2.75 -14.80 -3.26
CA LEU A 231 2.64 -13.36 -3.02
C LEU A 231 2.83 -12.50 -4.29
N ALA A 232 3.38 -13.08 -5.36
CA ALA A 232 3.47 -12.45 -6.68
C ALA A 232 2.53 -13.16 -7.67
N PRO A 233 1.75 -12.44 -8.49
CA PRO A 233 1.06 -13.05 -9.62
C PRO A 233 2.09 -13.72 -10.53
N LYS A 234 1.82 -14.95 -10.95
CA LYS A 234 2.63 -15.62 -11.98
C LYS A 234 2.46 -14.86 -13.30
N ALA A 235 3.44 -14.94 -14.19
CA ALA A 235 3.35 -14.30 -15.51
C ALA A 235 2.07 -14.73 -16.29
N GLU A 236 1.55 -15.92 -15.99
CA GLU A 236 0.31 -16.48 -16.52
C GLU A 236 -0.95 -15.72 -16.08
N ASP A 237 -0.96 -15.15 -14.87
CA ASP A 237 -2.13 -14.43 -14.31
C ASP A 237 -2.42 -13.11 -15.05
N THR A 238 -1.40 -12.55 -15.72
CA THR A 238 -1.52 -11.29 -16.48
C THR A 238 -2.13 -11.46 -17.87
N GLN A 239 -2.33 -12.70 -18.35
CA GLN A 239 -2.84 -12.96 -19.70
C GLN A 239 -4.35 -12.68 -19.84
N LEU A 240 -5.08 -12.56 -18.73
CA LEU A 240 -6.54 -12.32 -18.70
C LEU A 240 -6.97 -10.96 -19.25
N LEU A 241 -6.06 -9.98 -19.33
CA LEU A 241 -6.33 -8.66 -19.90
C LEU A 241 -5.89 -8.50 -21.37
N LYS A 242 -5.21 -9.49 -21.96
CA LYS A 242 -4.69 -9.42 -23.34
C LYS A 242 -5.72 -9.75 -24.44
N GLY A 243 -6.98 -9.95 -24.08
CA GLY A 243 -8.09 -10.15 -25.02
C GLY A 243 -8.71 -8.84 -25.49
N GLN A 244 -8.28 -8.38 -26.68
CA GLN A 244 -8.96 -7.46 -27.60
C GLN A 244 -8.99 -5.97 -27.23
N GLY A 245 -8.26 -5.17 -28.03
CA GLY A 245 -8.27 -3.71 -28.08
C GLY A 245 -6.91 -3.14 -28.47
#